data_AF-A0A7Y2HZI7-F1
#
_entry.id   AF-A0A7Y2HZI7-F1
#
_cell.length_a   1.000
_cell.length_b   1.000
_cell.length_c   1.000
_cell.angle_alpha   90.00
_cell.angle_beta   90.00
_cell.angle_gamma   90.00
#
_symmetry.space_group_name_H-M   'P 1'
#
loop_
_entity.id
_entity.type
_entity.pdbx_description
1 polymer ?
#
loop_
_entity_poly.entity_id
_entity_poly.type
_entity_poly.pdbx_seq_one_letter_code
_entity_poly.pdbx_strand_id
1 'polypeptide(L)'
;MANALQRRWFGSWRWWLQGMAALAIAAPAATAVARPDDQTQVLQQPYDFPLAPGEQDLQFDQFDDQGGARVLQSVTVDLETTIRANVTVENDSTLPAPELALNLTGTMMVDLEHINQFIGIESTFDGPMDGVAPSDGVPGSGPDFYDFGFIQLTGTDSATKTRSDPEGLDVFVGGGSVTAHLLGSGGFAATGTTEWTQVVTNFGASGTVTVTYTYKWVEAACCFTDGMCSDLTPPDCAAAGGVWSGVGTDCATFACPQPGACCLPDGTCRQETIIGGDTCFSDGGDYQGDDTSCATASCPAGACCFDDGSCTDASEPDCISAGGTWSGLGTDCATFA
;
A
#
# COMPACT_ATOMS: atom_id res chain seq x y z
N MET A 1 12.00 -19.91 59.54
CA MET A 1 11.59 -19.35 60.84
C MET A 1 11.25 -17.87 60.57
N ALA A 2 10.05 -17.55 60.08
CA ALA A 2 8.75 -17.48 60.72
C ALA A 2 8.57 -16.28 61.68
N ASN A 3 7.50 -15.52 61.42
CA ASN A 3 6.74 -14.59 62.24
C ASN A 3 7.28 -13.16 62.43
N ALA A 4 6.63 -12.13 61.87
CA ALA A 4 5.29 -11.58 62.15
C ALA A 4 5.26 -10.70 63.41
N LEU A 5 5.05 -9.40 63.22
CA LEU A 5 4.49 -8.49 64.23
C LEU A 5 3.42 -7.61 63.61
N GLN A 6 2.32 -7.51 64.34
CA GLN A 6 0.99 -7.06 63.97
C GLN A 6 0.65 -5.77 64.75
N ARG A 7 -0.25 -4.96 64.14
CA ARG A 7 -1.30 -4.09 64.75
C ARG A 7 -0.81 -2.78 65.42
N ARG A 8 -1.22 -1.58 65.00
CA ARG A 8 -2.53 -0.89 64.77
C ARG A 8 -2.89 0.05 65.94
N TRP A 9 -3.66 1.11 65.57
CA TRP A 9 -4.42 2.10 66.36
C TRP A 9 -3.73 3.48 66.50
N PHE A 10 -4.33 4.66 66.24
CA PHE A 10 -5.71 5.17 66.14
C PHE A 10 -5.78 6.37 65.14
N GLY A 11 -6.96 6.73 64.63
CA GLY A 11 -7.21 8.09 64.15
C GLY A 11 -8.20 8.25 63.00
N SER A 12 -9.50 8.13 63.29
CA SER A 12 -10.62 8.47 62.42
C SER A 12 -10.77 9.99 62.21
N TRP A 13 -11.11 10.43 61.00
CA TRP A 13 -12.12 11.48 60.75
C TRP A 13 -12.68 11.36 59.33
N ARG A 14 -14.01 11.32 59.26
CA ARG A 14 -14.84 11.28 58.05
C ARG A 14 -15.06 12.72 57.56
N TRP A 15 -14.85 12.96 56.27
CA TRP A 15 -15.59 13.98 55.53
C TRP A 15 -16.14 13.33 54.25
N TRP A 16 -17.46 13.37 54.13
CA TRP A 16 -18.20 12.96 52.95
C TRP A 16 -18.14 14.11 51.94
N LEU A 17 -17.57 13.86 50.76
CA LEU A 17 -17.82 14.63 49.55
C LEU A 17 -17.85 13.63 48.39
N GLN A 18 -19.06 13.36 47.91
CA GLN A 18 -19.32 12.61 46.69
C GLN A 18 -18.79 13.42 45.51
N GLY A 19 -17.58 13.11 45.05
CA GLY A 19 -17.14 13.47 43.72
C GLY A 19 -17.69 12.43 42.75
N MET A 20 -18.73 12.78 41.98
CA MET A 20 -19.05 12.07 40.75
C MET A 20 -17.85 12.20 39.82
N ALA A 21 -17.01 11.16 39.77
CA ALA A 21 -16.00 11.04 38.74
C ALA A 21 -16.75 10.90 37.41
N ALA A 22 -16.73 11.96 36.61
CA ALA A 22 -17.10 11.89 35.21
C ALA A 22 -16.19 10.81 34.58
N LEU A 23 -16.80 9.69 34.19
CA LEU A 23 -16.14 8.67 33.40
C LEU A 23 -15.97 9.26 32.00
N ALA A 24 -14.89 10.02 31.80
CA ALA A 24 -14.44 10.37 30.46
C ALA A 24 -14.05 9.06 29.78
N ILE A 25 -14.93 8.55 28.92
CA ILE A 25 -14.55 7.54 27.95
C ILE A 25 -13.60 8.26 27.01
N ALA A 26 -12.30 8.20 27.32
CA ALA A 26 -11.28 8.56 26.34
C ALA A 26 -11.51 7.64 25.14
N ALA A 27 -11.90 8.23 24.01
CA ALA A 27 -11.75 7.53 22.73
C ALA A 27 -10.31 6.98 22.70
N PRO A 28 -10.10 5.73 22.28
CA PRO A 28 -8.74 5.24 22.14
C PRO A 28 -8.05 6.23 21.20
N ALA A 29 -7.04 6.93 21.71
CA ALA A 29 -6.10 7.63 20.85
C ALA A 29 -5.68 6.57 19.83
N ALA A 30 -6.04 6.78 18.57
CA ALA A 30 -5.51 5.97 17.50
C ALA A 30 -4.00 6.19 17.60
N THR A 31 -3.29 5.26 18.25
CA THR A 31 -1.86 5.15 18.10
C THR A 31 -1.66 4.90 16.64
N ALA A 32 -1.38 5.97 15.89
CA ALA A 32 -0.82 5.89 14.56
C ALA A 32 0.33 4.89 14.69
N VAL A 33 0.11 3.69 14.19
CA VAL A 33 1.19 2.73 14.03
C VAL A 33 2.16 3.48 13.14
N ALA A 34 3.36 3.78 13.65
CA ALA A 34 4.40 4.39 12.86
C ALA A 34 4.60 3.52 11.62
N ARG A 35 3.98 3.94 10.51
CA ARG A 35 4.08 3.26 9.24
C ARG A 35 5.51 3.49 8.78
N PRO A 36 6.23 2.48 8.27
CA PRO A 36 7.54 2.75 7.70
C PRO A 36 7.39 3.88 6.67
N ASP A 37 8.26 4.88 6.74
CA ASP A 37 8.24 6.06 5.86
C ASP A 37 8.14 5.64 4.39
N ASP A 38 8.74 4.49 4.07
CA ASP A 38 8.69 3.85 2.76
C ASP A 38 7.71 2.68 2.72
N GLN A 39 6.92 2.64 1.65
CA GLN A 39 6.01 1.56 1.27
C GLN A 39 6.50 0.92 -0.03
N THR A 40 6.09 -0.33 -0.28
CA THR A 40 6.46 -1.04 -1.50
C THR A 40 5.24 -1.53 -2.29
N GLN A 41 5.37 -1.56 -3.61
CA GLN A 41 4.48 -2.24 -4.54
C GLN A 41 5.34 -3.16 -5.39
N VAL A 42 5.01 -4.46 -5.38
CA VAL A 42 5.80 -5.50 -6.05
C VAL A 42 4.99 -6.05 -7.21
N LEU A 43 5.58 -6.04 -8.40
CA LEU A 43 5.02 -6.63 -9.60
C LEU A 43 5.95 -7.76 -10.05
N GLN A 44 5.39 -8.95 -10.28
CA GLN A 44 6.18 -10.12 -10.68
C GLN A 44 5.60 -10.72 -11.95
N GLN A 45 6.48 -11.02 -12.91
CA GLN A 45 6.09 -11.78 -14.09
C GLN A 45 7.08 -12.90 -14.34
N PRO A 46 6.59 -14.15 -14.50
CA PRO A 46 7.42 -15.24 -14.93
C PRO A 46 7.73 -15.10 -16.43
N TYR A 47 8.86 -15.64 -16.85
CA TYR A 47 9.20 -15.80 -18.26
C TYR A 47 9.71 -17.21 -18.52
N ASP A 48 9.56 -17.65 -19.77
CA ASP A 48 10.11 -18.91 -20.25
C ASP A 48 10.23 -18.85 -21.78
N PHE A 49 11.47 -18.83 -22.27
CA PHE A 49 11.73 -18.74 -23.71
C PHE A 49 12.97 -19.55 -24.13
N PRO A 50 13.00 -20.03 -25.39
CA PRO A 50 14.18 -20.68 -25.94
C PRO A 50 15.30 -19.65 -26.18
N LEU A 51 16.56 -20.00 -25.90
CA LEU A 51 17.70 -19.11 -26.11
C LEU A 51 18.07 -18.89 -27.60
N ALA A 52 17.21 -19.36 -28.51
CA ALA A 52 17.20 -19.05 -29.93
C ALA A 52 15.73 -18.83 -30.38
N PRO A 53 15.24 -17.58 -30.58
CA PRO A 53 15.99 -16.34 -30.77
C PRO A 53 16.51 -15.65 -29.49
N GLY A 54 16.13 -16.10 -28.29
CA GLY A 54 16.75 -15.64 -27.05
C GLY A 54 16.22 -14.31 -26.49
N GLU A 55 15.00 -13.92 -26.83
CA GLU A 55 14.40 -12.68 -26.32
C GLU A 55 12.92 -12.86 -25.93
N GLN A 56 12.48 -12.07 -24.96
CA GLN A 56 11.08 -11.96 -24.56
C GLN A 56 10.82 -10.59 -23.92
N ASP A 57 9.69 -9.97 -24.26
CA ASP A 57 9.22 -8.75 -23.60
C ASP A 57 8.20 -9.08 -22.51
N LEU A 58 8.33 -8.43 -21.35
CA LEU A 58 7.35 -8.44 -20.28
C LEU A 58 6.79 -7.04 -20.08
N GLN A 59 5.50 -6.93 -19.76
CA GLN A 59 4.79 -5.66 -19.63
C GLN A 59 4.38 -5.44 -18.18
N PHE A 60 4.96 -4.45 -17.52
CA PHE A 60 4.61 -4.12 -16.13
C PHE A 60 3.79 -2.84 -16.09
N ASP A 61 2.77 -2.80 -15.22
CA ASP A 61 2.00 -1.58 -15.00
C ASP A 61 2.92 -0.49 -14.43
N GLN A 62 2.77 0.74 -14.93
CA GLN A 62 3.41 1.90 -14.33
C GLN A 62 2.91 2.13 -12.89
N PHE A 63 3.71 2.83 -12.11
CA PHE A 63 3.37 3.28 -10.78
C PHE A 63 2.25 4.33 -10.82
N ASP A 64 1.11 3.99 -10.25
CA ASP A 64 0.00 4.91 -10.02
C ASP A 64 0.30 5.81 -8.81
N ASP A 65 0.52 7.10 -9.05
CA ASP A 65 0.76 8.10 -8.00
C ASP A 65 -0.52 8.52 -7.25
N GLN A 66 -1.69 8.02 -7.67
CA GLN A 66 -3.01 8.35 -7.13
C GLN A 66 -3.27 9.86 -7.11
N GLY A 67 -2.95 10.54 -8.22
CA GLY A 67 -3.11 11.99 -8.31
C GLY A 67 -2.13 12.74 -7.40
N GLY A 68 -0.93 12.17 -7.20
CA GLY A 68 0.15 12.72 -6.38
C GLY A 68 0.10 12.36 -4.90
N ALA A 69 -0.86 11.55 -4.44
CA ALA A 69 -0.93 11.09 -3.05
C ALA A 69 0.24 10.17 -2.68
N ARG A 70 0.91 9.58 -3.68
CA ARG A 70 2.09 8.73 -3.52
C ARG A 70 3.27 9.32 -4.30
N VAL A 71 4.46 9.35 -3.69
CA VAL A 71 5.70 9.81 -4.33
C VAL A 71 6.67 8.66 -4.46
N LEU A 72 6.96 8.26 -5.70
CA LEU A 72 7.94 7.22 -6.02
C LEU A 72 9.36 7.64 -5.58
N GLN A 73 10.04 6.77 -4.84
CA GLN A 73 11.40 6.98 -4.31
C GLN A 73 12.45 6.16 -5.05
N SER A 74 12.13 4.92 -5.41
CA SER A 74 13.02 4.06 -6.18
C SER A 74 12.24 2.99 -6.95
N VAL A 75 12.90 2.47 -7.98
CA VAL A 75 12.47 1.32 -8.76
C VAL A 75 13.61 0.31 -8.73
N THR A 76 13.32 -0.89 -8.25
CA THR A 76 14.28 -2.01 -8.23
C THR A 76 13.79 -3.08 -9.20
N VAL A 77 14.69 -3.60 -10.01
CA VAL A 77 14.46 -4.74 -10.91
C VAL A 77 15.31 -5.89 -10.42
N ASP A 78 14.65 -6.93 -9.92
CA ASP A 78 15.28 -8.19 -9.58
C ASP A 78 15.04 -9.18 -10.72
N LEU A 79 16.10 -9.84 -11.16
CA LEU A 79 16.06 -10.90 -12.14
C LEU A 79 16.42 -12.21 -11.45
N GLU A 80 15.54 -13.19 -11.52
CA GLU A 80 15.84 -14.60 -11.22
C GLU A 80 15.82 -15.36 -12.53
N THR A 81 16.82 -16.21 -12.74
CA THR A 81 17.00 -16.94 -13.99
C THR A 81 17.46 -18.35 -13.71
N THR A 82 16.85 -19.31 -14.41
CA THR A 82 17.38 -20.65 -14.62
C THR A 82 17.65 -20.88 -16.10
N ILE A 83 18.89 -21.17 -16.46
CA ILE A 83 19.28 -21.64 -17.81
C ILE A 83 19.29 -23.16 -17.79
N ARG A 84 18.68 -23.79 -18.80
CA ARG A 84 18.48 -25.24 -18.84
C ARG A 84 18.67 -25.83 -20.23
N ALA A 85 19.13 -27.08 -20.31
CA ALA A 85 19.09 -27.90 -21.53
C ALA A 85 19.21 -29.38 -21.21
N ASN A 86 18.86 -30.23 -22.18
CA ASN A 86 19.31 -31.61 -22.24
C ASN A 86 20.57 -31.68 -23.10
N VAL A 87 21.63 -32.33 -22.60
CA VAL A 87 22.90 -32.43 -23.32
C VAL A 87 23.43 -33.85 -23.35
N THR A 88 23.76 -34.31 -24.55
CA THR A 88 24.43 -35.59 -24.77
C THR A 88 25.72 -35.36 -25.55
N VAL A 89 26.74 -36.16 -25.27
CA VAL A 89 28.03 -36.11 -25.97
C VAL A 89 28.43 -37.53 -26.38
N GLU A 90 28.92 -37.65 -27.61
CA GLU A 90 29.41 -38.91 -28.18
C GLU A 90 30.87 -38.75 -28.59
N ASN A 91 31.72 -39.72 -28.23
CA ASN A 91 33.13 -39.75 -28.61
C ASN A 91 33.29 -40.38 -29.99
N ASP A 92 33.55 -39.54 -31.00
CA ASP A 92 33.72 -39.96 -32.39
C ASP A 92 35.15 -40.45 -32.71
N SER A 93 36.03 -40.47 -31.71
CA SER A 93 37.43 -40.88 -31.89
C SER A 93 37.65 -42.37 -31.69
N THR A 94 38.74 -42.88 -32.29
CA THR A 94 39.24 -44.23 -32.02
C THR A 94 40.00 -44.37 -30.70
N LEU A 95 40.17 -43.28 -29.94
CA LEU A 95 40.81 -43.26 -28.63
C LEU A 95 39.77 -43.10 -27.52
N PRO A 96 39.99 -43.66 -26.32
CA PRO A 96 39.11 -43.40 -25.17
C PRO A 96 39.22 -41.94 -24.73
N ALA A 97 38.13 -41.40 -24.19
CA ALA A 97 38.05 -40.06 -23.61
C ALA A 97 38.04 -40.15 -22.07
N PRO A 98 39.20 -40.28 -21.39
CA PRO A 98 39.28 -40.46 -19.94
C PRO A 98 38.87 -39.21 -19.14
N GLU A 99 38.96 -38.03 -19.78
CA GLU A 99 38.61 -36.74 -19.18
C GLU A 99 37.58 -36.08 -20.10
N LEU A 100 36.30 -36.30 -19.80
CA LEU A 100 35.18 -35.62 -20.45
C LEU A 100 34.52 -34.69 -19.45
N ALA A 101 34.39 -33.41 -19.82
CA ALA A 101 33.63 -32.43 -19.04
C ALA A 101 32.78 -31.55 -19.97
N LEU A 102 31.72 -30.99 -19.41
CA LEU A 102 30.80 -30.11 -20.09
C LEU A 102 30.71 -28.79 -19.33
N ASN A 103 31.01 -27.68 -20.00
CA ASN A 103 30.87 -26.35 -19.45
C ASN A 103 29.58 -25.71 -19.96
N LEU A 104 28.72 -25.28 -19.05
CA LEU A 104 27.59 -24.41 -19.36
C LEU A 104 28.00 -22.97 -19.07
N THR A 105 27.86 -22.12 -20.07
CA THR A 105 27.97 -20.66 -19.91
C THR A 105 26.69 -20.03 -20.39
N GLY A 106 26.21 -19.03 -19.67
CA GLY A 106 25.02 -18.31 -20.08
C GLY A 106 24.93 -16.95 -19.44
N THR A 107 24.26 -16.05 -20.14
CA THR A 107 24.04 -14.69 -19.70
C THR A 107 22.59 -14.32 -19.93
N MET A 108 22.01 -13.68 -18.93
CA MET A 108 20.68 -13.08 -19.03
C MET A 108 20.77 -11.61 -18.72
N MET A 109 20.01 -10.82 -19.47
CA MET A 109 19.87 -9.39 -19.25
C MET A 109 18.39 -9.04 -19.20
N VAL A 110 18.07 -8.05 -18.39
CA VAL A 110 16.81 -7.33 -18.44
C VAL A 110 17.12 -5.84 -18.51
N ASP A 111 16.54 -5.17 -19.50
CA ASP A 111 16.51 -3.70 -19.61
C ASP A 111 15.08 -3.26 -19.32
N LEU A 112 14.91 -2.36 -18.35
CA LEU A 112 13.65 -1.71 -18.04
C LEU A 112 13.88 -0.20 -17.95
N GLU A 113 13.55 0.55 -19.00
CA GLU A 113 13.64 2.02 -19.02
C GLU A 113 15.02 2.53 -18.55
N HIS A 114 16.09 1.92 -19.09
CA HIS A 114 17.49 2.18 -18.76
C HIS A 114 17.94 1.67 -17.38
N ILE A 115 17.10 0.91 -16.67
CA ILE A 115 17.52 0.07 -15.55
C ILE A 115 18.00 -1.25 -16.12
N ASN A 116 19.33 -1.38 -16.22
CA ASN A 116 19.97 -2.55 -16.79
C ASN A 116 20.45 -3.48 -15.69
N GLN A 117 19.96 -4.71 -15.72
CA GLN A 117 20.47 -5.79 -14.88
C GLN A 117 20.99 -6.94 -15.73
N PHE A 118 22.11 -7.52 -15.30
CA PHE A 118 22.79 -8.62 -15.98
C PHE A 118 23.05 -9.76 -15.00
N ILE A 119 22.93 -11.01 -15.45
CA ILE A 119 23.31 -12.20 -14.69
C ILE A 119 24.18 -13.07 -15.59
N GLY A 120 25.39 -13.36 -15.13
CA GLY A 120 26.27 -14.37 -15.72
C GLY A 120 26.18 -15.67 -14.91
N ILE A 121 26.07 -16.80 -15.62
CA ILE A 121 26.03 -18.13 -15.03
C ILE A 121 27.09 -19.00 -15.72
N GLU A 122 27.93 -19.65 -14.92
CA GLU A 122 28.94 -20.58 -15.39
C GLU A 122 29.01 -21.79 -14.45
N SER A 123 29.06 -22.99 -15.02
CA SER A 123 29.43 -24.19 -14.27
C SER A 123 30.05 -25.26 -15.17
N THR A 124 30.82 -26.15 -14.53
CA THR A 124 31.38 -27.34 -15.14
C THR A 124 30.67 -28.58 -14.59
N PHE A 125 30.26 -29.47 -15.49
CA PHE A 125 29.70 -30.78 -15.19
C PHE A 125 30.71 -31.84 -15.64
N ASP A 126 31.17 -32.66 -14.71
CA ASP A 126 32.11 -33.73 -15.01
C ASP A 126 31.39 -34.96 -15.56
N GLY A 127 31.97 -35.57 -16.60
CA GLY A 127 31.54 -36.85 -17.15
C GLY A 127 31.99 -38.05 -16.29
N PRO A 128 31.91 -39.28 -16.81
CA PRO A 128 32.31 -40.48 -16.05
C PRO A 128 33.82 -40.49 -15.78
N MET A 129 34.20 -40.76 -14.52
CA MET A 129 35.61 -40.78 -14.07
C MET A 129 36.47 -41.88 -14.72
N ASP A 130 35.83 -42.92 -15.27
CA ASP A 130 36.49 -44.01 -16.01
C ASP A 130 36.55 -43.76 -17.53
N GLY A 131 36.05 -42.60 -17.98
CA GLY A 131 36.04 -42.18 -19.37
C GLY A 131 34.91 -42.73 -20.24
N VAL A 132 34.83 -42.20 -21.45
CA VAL A 132 33.90 -42.64 -22.51
C VAL A 132 34.68 -43.45 -23.55
N ALA A 133 34.12 -44.58 -24.01
CA ALA A 133 34.83 -45.51 -24.89
C ALA A 133 35.11 -44.91 -26.28
N PRO A 134 36.05 -45.48 -27.06
CA PRO A 134 36.20 -45.14 -28.48
C PRO A 134 34.92 -45.39 -29.28
N SER A 135 34.75 -44.62 -30.36
CA SER A 135 33.59 -44.72 -31.25
C SER A 135 33.31 -46.15 -31.69
N ASP A 136 32.06 -46.58 -31.59
CA ASP A 136 31.59 -47.85 -32.13
C ASP A 136 31.01 -47.72 -33.56
N GLY A 137 30.93 -46.47 -34.06
CA GLY A 137 30.42 -46.11 -35.37
C GLY A 137 28.90 -46.03 -35.47
N VAL A 138 28.16 -46.14 -34.37
CA VAL A 138 26.70 -46.06 -34.31
C VAL A 138 26.25 -44.81 -33.53
N PRO A 139 25.91 -43.72 -34.25
CA PRO A 139 25.51 -42.46 -33.64
C PRO A 139 24.45 -42.59 -32.54
N GLY A 140 24.69 -41.93 -31.41
CA GLY A 140 23.78 -41.79 -30.28
C GLY A 140 23.58 -43.08 -29.47
N SER A 141 24.52 -44.01 -29.51
CA SER A 141 24.42 -45.28 -28.80
C SER A 141 25.77 -45.77 -28.28
N GLY A 142 25.79 -46.95 -27.67
CA GLY A 142 27.05 -47.59 -27.28
C GLY A 142 27.70 -47.02 -26.02
N PRO A 143 28.90 -47.54 -25.68
CA PRO A 143 29.72 -47.09 -24.54
C PRO A 143 30.52 -45.80 -24.82
N ASP A 144 30.49 -45.33 -26.06
CA ASP A 144 31.05 -44.07 -26.59
C ASP A 144 30.11 -42.88 -26.44
N PHE A 145 28.88 -43.09 -25.97
CA PHE A 145 27.87 -42.07 -25.71
C PHE A 145 27.69 -41.80 -24.21
N TYR A 146 27.62 -40.53 -23.82
CA TYR A 146 27.31 -40.08 -22.46
C TYR A 146 26.18 -39.04 -22.45
N ASP A 147 25.17 -39.30 -21.62
CA ASP A 147 24.04 -38.41 -21.40
C ASP A 147 24.23 -37.66 -20.07
N PHE A 148 24.45 -36.34 -20.15
CA PHE A 148 24.48 -35.49 -18.97
C PHE A 148 23.09 -35.22 -18.40
N GLY A 149 22.04 -35.63 -19.13
CA GLY A 149 20.65 -35.45 -18.77
C GLY A 149 20.23 -33.98 -18.84
N PHE A 150 19.24 -33.65 -18.01
CA PHE A 150 18.71 -32.29 -17.87
C PHE A 150 19.59 -31.48 -16.92
N ILE A 151 20.35 -30.56 -17.49
CA ILE A 151 21.20 -29.63 -16.77
C ILE A 151 20.44 -28.32 -16.54
N GLN A 152 20.57 -27.75 -15.34
CA GLN A 152 20.04 -26.44 -15.01
C GLN A 152 20.93 -25.69 -14.01
N LEU A 153 20.97 -24.37 -14.12
CA LEU A 153 21.67 -23.49 -13.19
C LEU A 153 20.84 -22.24 -12.94
N THR A 154 20.74 -21.84 -11.67
CA THR A 154 19.96 -20.67 -11.25
C THR A 154 20.87 -19.56 -10.75
N GLY A 155 20.56 -18.32 -11.12
CA GLY A 155 21.20 -17.10 -10.64
C GLY A 155 20.18 -16.00 -10.38
N THR A 156 20.56 -15.07 -9.52
CA THR A 156 19.77 -13.89 -9.16
C THR A 156 20.64 -12.64 -9.14
N ASP A 157 20.14 -11.51 -9.60
CA ASP A 157 20.81 -10.21 -9.48
C ASP A 157 19.79 -9.06 -9.54
N SER A 158 20.19 -7.86 -9.13
CA SER A 158 19.29 -6.74 -8.87
C SER A 158 19.88 -5.38 -9.26
N ALA A 159 19.12 -4.56 -9.98
CA ALA A 159 19.46 -3.17 -10.28
C ALA A 159 18.45 -2.23 -9.64
N THR A 160 18.88 -1.06 -9.20
CA THR A 160 17.98 -0.05 -8.61
C THR A 160 18.25 1.33 -9.19
N LYS A 161 17.19 2.03 -9.55
CA LYS A 161 17.17 3.46 -9.86
C LYS A 161 16.45 4.21 -8.75
N THR A 162 16.98 5.34 -8.37
CA THR A 162 16.50 6.18 -7.27
C THR A 162 16.07 7.54 -7.79
N ARG A 163 15.28 8.25 -6.99
CA ARG A 163 14.83 9.61 -7.33
C ARG A 163 15.97 10.62 -7.53
N SER A 164 17.16 10.36 -6.98
CA SER A 164 18.34 11.20 -7.16
C SER A 164 19.07 11.02 -8.48
N ASP A 165 18.69 10.02 -9.29
CA ASP A 165 19.36 9.78 -10.56
C ASP A 165 19.01 10.86 -11.60
N PRO A 166 19.93 11.19 -12.55
CA PRO A 166 19.77 12.34 -13.44
C PRO A 166 18.56 12.28 -14.38
N GLU A 167 18.15 11.07 -14.76
CA GLU A 167 16.99 10.82 -15.62
C GLU A 167 15.68 10.81 -14.83
N GLY A 168 15.74 10.85 -13.49
CA GLY A 168 14.57 10.78 -12.61
C GLY A 168 13.83 9.43 -12.69
N LEU A 169 12.59 9.44 -12.19
CA LEU A 169 11.70 8.27 -12.17
C LEU A 169 10.39 8.50 -12.92
N ASP A 170 10.26 9.63 -13.63
CA ASP A 170 8.99 10.06 -14.22
C ASP A 170 8.45 9.07 -15.27
N VAL A 171 9.34 8.35 -15.97
CA VAL A 171 8.97 7.31 -16.95
C VAL A 171 8.23 6.12 -16.32
N PHE A 172 8.39 5.92 -15.01
CA PHE A 172 7.73 4.84 -14.28
C PHE A 172 6.37 5.26 -13.70
N VAL A 173 6.00 6.54 -13.77
CA VAL A 173 4.77 7.06 -13.15
C VAL A 173 3.70 7.30 -14.21
N GLY A 174 2.52 6.72 -14.02
CA GLY A 174 1.41 6.87 -14.95
C GLY A 174 0.42 5.70 -14.93
N GLY A 175 -0.54 5.73 -15.86
CA GLY A 175 -1.54 4.68 -16.04
C GLY A 175 -1.26 3.73 -17.21
N GLY A 176 -0.03 3.76 -17.77
CA GLY A 176 0.39 2.90 -18.87
C GLY A 176 1.16 1.67 -18.40
N SER A 177 1.97 1.11 -19.30
CA SER A 177 2.91 0.03 -18.98
C SER A 177 4.34 0.42 -19.35
N VAL A 178 5.30 -0.18 -18.65
CA VAL A 178 6.72 -0.17 -19.00
C VAL A 178 7.12 -1.56 -19.48
N THR A 179 8.00 -1.63 -20.47
CA THR A 179 8.43 -2.89 -21.07
C THR A 179 9.77 -3.31 -20.49
N ALA A 180 9.84 -4.50 -19.90
CA ALA A 180 11.09 -5.14 -19.56
C ALA A 180 11.52 -6.02 -20.75
N HIS A 181 12.61 -5.66 -21.40
CA HIS A 181 13.19 -6.41 -22.51
C HIS A 181 14.18 -7.44 -21.97
N LEU A 182 13.85 -8.73 -22.08
CA LEU A 182 14.78 -9.80 -21.72
C LEU A 182 15.58 -10.24 -22.93
N LEU A 183 16.88 -10.38 -22.73
CA LEU A 183 17.82 -10.89 -23.70
C LEU A 183 18.67 -11.97 -23.04
N GLY A 184 18.68 -13.15 -23.65
CA GLY A 184 19.37 -14.31 -23.16
C GLY A 184 20.29 -14.89 -24.21
N SER A 185 21.47 -15.31 -23.78
CA SER A 185 22.35 -16.12 -24.60
C SER A 185 23.09 -17.12 -23.75
N GLY A 186 23.63 -18.15 -24.39
CA GLY A 186 24.52 -19.07 -23.72
C GLY A 186 24.92 -20.20 -24.64
N GLY A 187 25.61 -21.16 -24.08
CA GLY A 187 26.01 -22.34 -24.82
C GLY A 187 26.69 -23.35 -23.91
N PHE A 188 26.97 -24.48 -24.55
CA PHE A 188 27.67 -25.59 -23.93
C PHE A 188 28.96 -25.83 -24.68
N ALA A 189 30.03 -26.13 -23.94
CA ALA A 189 31.30 -26.56 -24.50
C ALA A 189 31.70 -27.88 -23.86
N ALA A 190 31.78 -28.93 -24.67
CA ALA A 190 32.42 -30.19 -24.24
C ALA A 190 33.95 -30.03 -24.33
N THR A 191 34.68 -30.55 -23.35
CA THR A 191 36.14 -30.51 -23.28
C THR A 191 36.73 -31.88 -22.99
N GLY A 192 37.91 -32.14 -23.57
CA GLY A 192 38.76 -33.31 -23.33
C GLY A 192 39.82 -33.49 -24.42
N THR A 193 40.33 -34.71 -24.62
CA THR A 193 41.43 -35.04 -25.55
C THR A 193 41.04 -35.72 -26.88
N THR A 194 39.75 -35.97 -27.16
CA THR A 194 39.28 -36.69 -28.37
C THR A 194 38.32 -35.84 -29.23
N GLU A 195 37.77 -36.44 -30.30
CA GLU A 195 36.76 -35.83 -31.16
C GLU A 195 35.35 -36.21 -30.67
N TRP A 196 34.38 -35.32 -30.82
CA TRP A 196 33.03 -35.54 -30.31
C TRP A 196 31.93 -34.83 -31.09
N THR A 197 30.76 -35.44 -31.02
CA THR A 197 29.47 -34.86 -31.42
C THR A 197 28.70 -34.48 -30.16
N GLN A 198 28.26 -33.23 -30.10
CA GLN A 198 27.43 -32.69 -29.03
C GLN A 198 26.02 -32.45 -29.54
N VAL A 199 25.01 -32.92 -28.79
CA VAL A 199 23.61 -32.63 -29.06
C VAL A 199 23.02 -31.89 -27.87
N VAL A 200 22.48 -30.70 -28.14
CA VAL A 200 21.80 -29.86 -27.15
C VAL A 200 20.34 -29.71 -27.58
N THR A 201 19.41 -30.04 -26.67
CA THR A 201 17.96 -29.86 -26.90
C THR A 201 17.32 -29.16 -25.72
N ASN A 202 16.15 -28.55 -25.94
CA ASN A 202 15.41 -27.79 -24.93
C ASN A 202 16.24 -26.69 -24.27
N PHE A 203 17.12 -26.04 -25.04
CA PHE A 203 17.95 -24.96 -24.52
C PHE A 203 17.12 -23.69 -24.34
N GLY A 204 16.87 -23.33 -23.10
CA GLY A 204 16.01 -22.21 -22.75
C GLY A 204 16.40 -21.56 -21.44
N ALA A 205 15.80 -20.40 -21.19
CA ALA A 205 15.86 -19.69 -19.94
C ALA A 205 14.44 -19.54 -19.40
N SER A 206 14.29 -19.68 -18.09
CA SER A 206 13.04 -19.43 -17.38
C SER A 206 13.33 -18.81 -16.04
N GLY A 207 12.43 -17.98 -15.53
CA GLY A 207 12.61 -17.36 -14.24
C GLY A 207 11.55 -16.31 -13.97
N THR A 208 11.90 -15.34 -13.15
CA THR A 208 10.98 -14.27 -12.74
C THR A 208 11.69 -12.93 -12.84
N VAL A 209 11.02 -11.95 -13.44
CA VAL A 209 11.39 -10.54 -13.29
C VAL A 209 10.47 -9.95 -12.22
N THR A 210 11.07 -9.33 -11.20
CA THR A 210 10.35 -8.62 -10.15
C THR A 210 10.68 -7.13 -10.25
N VAL A 211 9.64 -6.31 -10.41
CA VAL A 211 9.74 -4.84 -10.32
C VAL A 211 9.19 -4.41 -8.98
N THR A 212 10.02 -3.77 -8.17
CA THR A 212 9.65 -3.23 -6.87
C THR A 212 9.67 -1.71 -6.91
N TYR A 213 8.49 -1.10 -6.74
CA TYR A 213 8.35 0.33 -6.52
C TYR A 213 8.39 0.64 -5.03
N THR A 214 9.34 1.46 -4.60
CA THR A 214 9.38 2.01 -3.24
C THR A 214 8.85 3.43 -3.27
N TYR A 215 7.89 3.77 -2.42
CA TYR A 215 7.20 5.07 -2.44
C TYR A 215 6.86 5.56 -1.03
N LYS A 216 6.62 6.88 -0.92
CA LYS A 216 6.10 7.51 0.30
C LYS A 216 4.70 8.03 0.06
N TRP A 217 3.89 8.10 1.12
CA TRP A 217 2.63 8.83 1.08
C TRP A 217 2.87 10.31 1.32
N VAL A 218 2.05 11.15 0.69
CA VAL A 218 1.99 12.58 0.96
C VAL A 218 0.97 12.82 2.07
N GLU A 219 1.39 13.52 3.12
CA GLU A 219 0.48 14.01 4.15
C GLU A 219 -0.31 15.21 3.62
N ALA A 220 -1.57 15.29 4.02
CA ALA A 220 -2.40 16.45 3.76
C ALA A 220 -3.48 16.60 4.84
N ALA A 221 -4.25 17.69 4.77
CA ALA A 221 -5.29 17.97 5.76
C ALA A 221 -6.34 16.84 5.82
N CYS A 222 -6.46 16.21 6.98
CA CYS A 222 -7.51 15.26 7.31
C CYS A 222 -8.54 15.91 8.22
N CYS A 223 -9.78 16.04 7.73
CA CYS A 223 -10.87 16.69 8.46
C CYS A 223 -11.74 15.67 9.20
N PHE A 224 -12.04 15.96 10.45
CA PHE A 224 -12.89 15.13 11.31
C PHE A 224 -14.26 15.76 11.52
N THR A 225 -15.23 14.95 11.94
CA THR A 225 -16.61 15.40 12.15
C THR A 225 -16.76 16.42 13.27
N ASP A 226 -15.81 16.48 14.20
CA ASP A 226 -15.79 17.47 15.28
C ASP A 226 -15.10 18.79 14.88
N GLY A 227 -14.74 18.94 13.60
CA GLY A 227 -14.04 20.10 13.07
C GLY A 227 -12.54 20.10 13.32
N MET A 228 -11.99 19.06 13.97
CA MET A 228 -10.53 18.93 14.10
C MET A 228 -9.88 18.66 12.74
N CYS A 229 -8.62 19.09 12.63
CA CYS A 229 -7.75 18.84 11.49
C CYS A 229 -6.44 18.23 11.99
N SER A 230 -5.97 17.17 11.32
CA SER A 230 -4.60 16.68 11.44
C SER A 230 -4.02 16.42 10.07
N ASP A 231 -2.75 16.76 9.86
CA ASP A 231 -2.06 16.35 8.64
C ASP A 231 -1.79 14.85 8.75
N LEU A 232 -2.38 14.06 7.85
CA LEU A 232 -2.27 12.60 7.82
C LEU A 232 -2.13 12.14 6.38
N THR A 233 -1.56 10.94 6.20
CA THR A 233 -1.61 10.25 4.91
C THR A 233 -3.06 9.84 4.59
N PRO A 234 -3.45 9.66 3.32
CA PRO A 234 -4.80 9.19 2.98
C PRO A 234 -5.26 7.93 3.74
N PRO A 235 -4.45 6.85 3.81
CA PRO A 235 -4.84 5.64 4.55
C PRO A 235 -4.94 5.86 6.06
N ASP A 236 -4.08 6.71 6.64
CA ASP A 236 -4.14 7.00 8.08
C ASP A 236 -5.34 7.89 8.42
N CYS A 237 -5.67 8.84 7.54
CA CYS A 237 -6.86 9.67 7.66
C CYS A 237 -8.14 8.83 7.64
N ALA A 238 -8.26 7.91 6.66
CA ALA A 238 -9.38 6.99 6.58
C ALA A 238 -9.46 6.07 7.81
N ALA A 239 -8.33 5.55 8.29
CA ALA A 239 -8.27 4.73 9.50
C ALA A 239 -8.67 5.48 10.77
N ALA A 240 -8.40 6.79 10.82
CA ALA A 240 -8.84 7.68 11.90
C ALA A 240 -10.31 8.11 11.75
N GLY A 241 -11.00 7.73 10.67
CA GLY A 241 -12.40 8.11 10.42
C GLY A 241 -12.58 9.52 9.90
N GLY A 242 -11.51 10.16 9.40
CA GLY A 242 -11.57 11.48 8.79
C GLY A 242 -11.71 11.44 7.27
N VAL A 243 -11.82 12.62 6.67
CA VAL A 243 -11.88 12.84 5.22
C VAL A 243 -10.59 13.54 4.78
N TRP A 244 -9.86 12.91 3.86
CA TRP A 244 -8.60 13.43 3.34
C TRP A 244 -8.84 14.47 2.25
N SER A 245 -8.26 15.65 2.39
CA SER A 245 -8.62 16.83 1.58
C SER A 245 -7.84 16.99 0.28
N GLY A 246 -6.90 16.06 -0.01
CA GLY A 246 -6.13 16.09 -1.25
C GLY A 246 -4.72 16.66 -1.07
N VAL A 247 -3.83 16.30 -2.01
CA VAL A 247 -2.46 16.82 -2.06
C VAL A 247 -2.45 18.35 -2.09
N GLY A 248 -1.53 18.95 -1.33
CA GLY A 248 -1.36 20.41 -1.29
C GLY A 248 -2.29 21.12 -0.30
N THR A 249 -3.07 20.36 0.48
CA THR A 249 -3.79 20.89 1.65
C THR A 249 -2.97 20.61 2.91
N ASP A 250 -2.90 21.56 3.83
CA ASP A 250 -2.28 21.39 5.14
C ASP A 250 -3.19 22.00 6.21
N CYS A 251 -3.23 21.45 7.41
CA CYS A 251 -4.11 21.93 8.48
C CYS A 251 -3.80 23.35 8.96
N ALA A 252 -2.63 23.92 8.62
CA ALA A 252 -2.30 25.29 8.97
C ALA A 252 -3.00 26.32 8.05
N THR A 253 -3.36 25.92 6.83
CA THR A 253 -4.00 26.80 5.83
C THR A 253 -5.36 26.33 5.35
N PHE A 254 -5.62 25.03 5.39
CA PHE A 254 -6.88 24.42 4.97
C PHE A 254 -7.92 24.52 6.09
N ALA A 255 -9.06 25.14 5.77
CA ALA A 255 -10.18 25.24 6.71
C ALA A 255 -11.05 23.99 6.61
N CYS A 256 -10.90 23.06 7.55
CA CYS A 256 -11.86 21.97 7.71
C CYS A 256 -13.24 22.52 8.08
N PRO A 257 -14.33 21.91 7.55
CA PRO A 257 -15.68 22.30 7.94
C PRO A 257 -15.85 22.23 9.45
N GLN A 258 -16.51 23.23 10.02
CA GLN A 258 -16.78 23.33 11.45
C GLN A 258 -18.22 22.92 11.76
N PRO A 259 -18.48 22.31 12.93
CA PRO A 259 -19.84 22.09 13.41
C PRO A 259 -20.67 23.38 13.43
N GLY A 260 -21.95 23.29 13.09
CA GLY A 260 -22.86 24.43 12.98
C GLY A 260 -23.54 24.85 14.29
N ALA A 261 -24.34 25.90 14.21
CA ALA A 261 -25.20 26.37 15.27
C ALA A 261 -26.54 25.61 15.28
N CYS A 262 -27.07 25.34 16.47
CA CYS A 262 -28.38 24.76 16.71
C CYS A 262 -29.26 25.75 17.46
N CYS A 263 -30.41 26.08 16.89
CA CYS A 263 -31.42 26.91 17.53
C CYS A 263 -32.43 26.02 18.24
N LEU A 264 -32.58 26.18 19.55
CA LEU A 264 -33.45 25.34 20.38
C LEU A 264 -34.83 25.99 20.57
N PRO A 265 -35.89 25.20 20.85
CA PRO A 265 -37.23 25.72 21.12
C PRO A 265 -37.32 26.73 22.28
N ASP A 266 -36.37 26.69 23.22
CA ASP A 266 -36.25 27.65 24.32
C ASP A 266 -35.67 29.01 23.91
N GLY A 267 -35.37 29.20 22.62
CA GLY A 267 -34.80 30.42 22.04
C GLY A 267 -33.30 30.55 22.25
N THR A 268 -32.64 29.56 22.88
CA THR A 268 -31.18 29.54 23.01
C THR A 268 -30.51 29.02 21.75
N CYS A 269 -29.28 29.48 21.51
CA CYS A 269 -28.40 28.92 20.50
C CYS A 269 -27.32 28.07 21.16
N ARG A 270 -27.18 26.83 20.69
CA ARG A 270 -26.11 25.90 21.08
C ARG A 270 -25.17 25.66 19.91
N GLN A 271 -23.86 25.79 20.13
CA GLN A 271 -22.88 25.33 19.13
C GLN A 271 -22.84 23.80 19.14
N GLU A 272 -23.04 23.17 17.99
CA GLU A 272 -22.88 21.72 17.88
C GLU A 272 -21.40 21.34 18.01
N THR A 273 -21.15 20.11 18.44
CA THR A 273 -19.79 19.57 18.59
C THR A 273 -19.40 18.66 17.43
N ILE A 274 -20.36 18.31 16.56
CA ILE A 274 -20.15 17.50 15.36
C ILE A 274 -20.91 18.10 14.17
N ILE A 275 -20.38 17.92 12.97
CA ILE A 275 -20.96 18.28 11.68
C ILE A 275 -22.27 17.51 11.44
N GLY A 276 -23.23 18.13 10.73
CA GLY A 276 -24.46 17.49 10.27
C GLY A 276 -25.70 17.69 11.17
N GLY A 277 -25.52 18.12 12.43
CA GLY A 277 -26.63 18.58 13.28
C GLY A 277 -27.55 17.49 13.85
N ASP A 278 -27.15 16.22 13.85
CA ASP A 278 -27.98 15.10 14.36
C ASP A 278 -28.50 15.35 15.79
N THR A 279 -27.64 15.85 16.68
CA THR A 279 -28.01 16.21 18.06
C THR A 279 -28.89 17.45 18.15
N CYS A 280 -28.84 18.34 17.16
CA CYS A 280 -29.78 19.46 17.08
C CYS A 280 -31.20 18.98 16.79
N PHE A 281 -31.35 18.11 15.79
CA PHE A 281 -32.64 17.58 15.40
C PHE A 281 -33.25 16.68 16.49
N SER A 282 -32.45 15.89 17.20
CA SER A 282 -32.95 15.06 18.30
C SER A 282 -33.53 15.87 19.45
N ASP A 283 -33.05 17.10 19.64
CA ASP A 283 -33.49 18.01 20.69
C ASP A 283 -34.65 18.92 20.23
N GLY A 284 -35.20 18.67 19.04
CA GLY A 284 -36.27 19.48 18.45
C GLY A 284 -35.79 20.86 17.98
N GLY A 285 -34.47 21.05 17.83
CA GLY A 285 -33.87 22.28 17.34
C GLY A 285 -33.81 22.35 15.81
N ASP A 286 -33.52 23.56 15.32
CA ASP A 286 -33.28 23.88 13.92
C ASP A 286 -31.79 24.12 13.65
N TYR A 287 -31.19 23.22 12.87
CA TYR A 287 -29.76 23.28 12.55
C TYR A 287 -29.50 24.32 11.47
N GLN A 288 -28.63 25.29 11.79
CA GLN A 288 -28.36 26.43 10.92
C GLN A 288 -27.37 26.11 9.79
N GLY A 289 -26.89 24.87 9.71
CA GLY A 289 -25.91 24.40 8.72
C GLY A 289 -24.48 24.43 9.24
N ASP A 290 -23.60 23.63 8.62
CA ASP A 290 -22.17 23.62 8.95
C ASP A 290 -21.53 25.00 8.75
N ASP A 291 -20.41 25.25 9.43
CA ASP A 291 -19.68 26.53 9.42
C ASP A 291 -20.48 27.75 9.96
N THR A 292 -21.63 27.52 10.60
CA THR A 292 -22.38 28.58 11.30
C THR A 292 -22.03 28.65 12.77
N SER A 293 -21.98 29.88 13.33
CA SER A 293 -21.69 30.11 14.74
C SER A 293 -22.89 30.69 15.47
N CYS A 294 -23.11 30.30 16.72
CA CYS A 294 -24.14 30.93 17.56
C CYS A 294 -23.93 32.44 17.81
N ALA A 295 -22.72 32.96 17.57
CA ALA A 295 -22.49 34.40 17.65
C ALA A 295 -23.14 35.17 16.49
N THR A 296 -23.39 34.51 15.36
CA THR A 296 -23.94 35.11 14.14
C THR A 296 -25.27 34.50 13.70
N ALA A 297 -25.60 33.31 14.18
CA ALA A 297 -26.88 32.65 13.92
C ALA A 297 -28.03 33.45 14.55
N SER A 298 -29.07 33.69 13.77
CA SER A 298 -30.29 34.33 14.25
C SER A 298 -31.32 33.23 14.50
N CYS A 299 -31.53 32.87 15.77
CA CYS A 299 -32.46 31.81 16.11
C CYS A 299 -33.91 32.29 15.95
N PRO A 300 -34.68 31.67 15.04
CA PRO A 300 -36.06 32.09 14.83
C PRO A 300 -36.89 31.72 16.06
N ALA A 301 -37.84 32.60 16.41
CA ALA A 301 -38.89 32.26 17.36
C ALA A 301 -39.92 31.33 16.70
N GLY A 302 -40.92 30.89 17.48
CA GLY A 302 -42.10 30.22 16.96
C GLY A 302 -43.36 31.06 17.17
N ALA A 303 -44.35 30.90 16.31
CA ALA A 303 -45.65 31.55 16.44
C ALA A 303 -46.38 31.04 17.69
N CYS A 304 -46.72 31.95 18.60
CA CYS A 304 -47.50 31.69 19.79
C CYS A 304 -48.92 32.26 19.64
N CYS A 305 -49.90 31.39 19.43
CA CYS A 305 -51.29 31.76 19.17
C CYS A 305 -52.17 31.61 20.42
N PHE A 306 -53.08 32.56 20.65
CA PHE A 306 -54.01 32.55 21.79
C PHE A 306 -55.46 32.32 21.35
N ASP A 307 -56.31 31.87 22.27
CA ASP A 307 -57.74 31.59 22.00
C ASP A 307 -58.54 32.82 21.53
N ASP A 308 -58.03 34.03 21.80
CA ASP A 308 -58.63 35.29 21.36
C ASP A 308 -58.24 35.70 19.93
N GLY A 309 -57.44 34.88 19.25
CA GLY A 309 -56.94 35.10 17.90
C GLY A 309 -55.71 36.00 17.81
N SER A 310 -55.14 36.45 18.93
CA SER A 310 -53.85 37.14 18.93
C SER A 310 -52.68 36.16 18.72
N CYS A 311 -51.58 36.66 18.16
CA CYS A 311 -50.37 35.88 17.91
C CYS A 311 -49.13 36.73 18.18
N THR A 312 -48.14 36.16 18.85
CA THR A 312 -46.80 36.76 19.00
C THR A 312 -45.70 35.74 18.73
N ASP A 313 -44.58 36.16 18.18
CA ASP A 313 -43.41 35.27 18.06
C ASP A 313 -42.73 35.16 19.43
N ALA A 314 -42.57 33.94 19.93
CA ALA A 314 -41.97 33.65 21.23
C ALA A 314 -41.22 32.31 21.24
N SER A 315 -40.37 32.12 22.25
CA SER A 315 -39.85 30.78 22.56
C SER A 315 -41.00 29.87 23.02
N GLU A 316 -40.83 28.55 22.90
CA GLU A 316 -41.80 27.58 23.41
C GLU A 316 -42.14 27.79 24.90
N PRO A 317 -41.17 27.90 25.83
CA PRO A 317 -41.47 28.08 27.24
C PRO A 317 -42.15 29.42 27.54
N ASP A 318 -41.78 30.51 26.85
CA ASP A 318 -42.44 31.80 27.03
C ASP A 318 -43.89 31.75 26.52
N CYS A 319 -44.13 31.07 25.39
CA CYS A 319 -45.46 30.89 24.84
C CYS A 319 -46.39 30.10 25.77
N ILE A 320 -45.91 28.95 26.26
CA ILE A 320 -46.67 28.12 27.20
C ILE A 320 -46.93 28.88 28.51
N SER A 321 -45.95 29.63 29.00
CA SER A 321 -46.10 30.44 30.22
C SER A 321 -47.11 31.58 30.07
N ALA A 322 -47.25 32.11 28.85
CA ALA A 322 -48.27 33.10 28.51
C ALA A 322 -49.67 32.47 28.29
N GLY A 323 -49.79 31.14 28.27
CA GLY A 323 -51.04 30.42 28.01
C GLY A 323 -51.41 30.30 26.54
N GLY A 324 -50.45 30.48 25.63
CA GLY A 324 -50.64 30.30 24.19
C GLY A 324 -50.31 28.88 23.70
N THR A 325 -50.66 28.60 22.45
CA THR A 325 -50.29 27.39 21.72
C THR A 325 -49.11 27.71 20.81
N TRP A 326 -47.98 27.02 21.03
CA TRP A 326 -46.76 27.21 20.23
C TRP A 326 -46.79 26.34 18.97
N SER A 327 -46.51 26.94 17.82
CA SER A 327 -46.71 26.32 16.50
C SER A 327 -45.47 25.64 15.91
N GLY A 328 -44.34 25.66 16.62
CA GLY A 328 -43.07 25.11 16.16
C GLY A 328 -42.00 26.17 15.92
N LEU A 329 -40.73 25.76 15.97
CA LEU A 329 -39.60 26.64 15.73
C LEU A 329 -39.57 27.05 14.25
N GLY A 330 -39.24 28.31 13.95
CA GLY A 330 -39.24 28.80 12.57
C GLY A 330 -40.61 29.14 12.00
N THR A 331 -41.68 28.98 12.78
CA THR A 331 -43.01 29.52 12.43
C THR A 331 -43.11 30.97 12.87
N ASP A 332 -43.81 31.81 12.10
CA ASP A 332 -44.04 33.21 12.47
C ASP A 332 -45.53 33.57 12.42
N CYS A 333 -45.92 34.52 13.26
CA CYS A 333 -47.30 35.02 13.33
C CYS A 333 -47.74 35.80 12.08
N ALA A 334 -46.81 36.17 11.20
CA ALA A 334 -47.13 36.83 9.94
C ALA A 334 -47.66 35.84 8.89
N THR A 335 -47.36 34.56 9.03
CA THR A 335 -47.73 33.49 8.09
C THR A 335 -48.64 32.42 8.70
N PHE A 336 -48.77 32.33 10.03
CA PHE A 336 -49.60 31.35 10.76
C PHE A 336 -50.96 31.86 11.28
N ALA A 337 -51.45 33.00 10.78
CA ALA A 337 -52.74 33.59 11.19
C ALA A 337 -53.98 32.86 10.62
#